data_AF-A0A3D0VWB0-F1
#
_entry.id   AF-A0A3D0VWB0-F1
#
_cell.length_a   1.000
_cell.length_b   1.000
_cell.length_c   1.000
_cell.angle_alpha   90.00
_cell.angle_beta   90.00
_cell.angle_gamma   90.00
#
_symmetry.space_group_name_H-M   'P 1'
#
loop_
_entity.id
_entity.type
_entity.pdbx_description
1 polymer ?
#
loop_
_entity_poly.entity_id
_entity_poly.type
_entity_poly.pdbx_seq_one_letter_code
_entity_poly.pdbx_strand_id
1 'polypeptide(L)' 'KEVIMATNPTVEGEATAMYLSRLIKPLGVKVTRLAYGIPVGSNLEYADEVTLYRALEGRSEL' A
#
# COMPACT_ATOMS: atom_id res chain seq x y z
N LYS A 1 8.19 -17.67 4.13
CA LYS A 1 7.23 -17.10 5.11
C LYS A 1 7.14 -15.59 4.85
N GLU A 2 5.96 -14.99 4.97
CA GLU A 2 5.71 -13.58 4.61
C GLU A 2 4.76 -12.95 5.64
N VAL A 3 4.94 -11.64 5.87
CA VAL A 3 4.02 -10.80 6.63
C VAL A 3 3.46 -9.73 5.70
N ILE A 4 2.13 -9.70 5.56
CA ILE A 4 1.43 -8.74 4.72
C ILE A 4 0.85 -7.64 5.61
N MET A 5 1.28 -6.41 5.39
CA MET A 5 0.79 -5.23 6.10
C MET A 5 -0.56 -4.82 5.54
N ALA A 6 -1.64 -5.18 6.25
CA ALA A 6 -3.02 -4.88 5.88
C ALA A 6 -3.67 -3.80 6.78
N THR A 7 -2.88 -2.93 7.43
CA THR A 7 -3.43 -1.75 8.12
C THR A 7 -4.05 -0.79 7.11
N ASN A 8 -5.02 0.02 7.56
CA ASN A 8 -5.72 0.99 6.73
C ASN A 8 -4.76 1.92 5.97
N PRO A 9 -5.14 2.41 4.78
CA PRO A 9 -4.34 3.35 3.98
C PRO A 9 -4.44 4.80 4.50
N THR A 10 -4.36 4.99 5.82
CA THR A 10 -4.33 6.31 6.48
C THR A 10 -2.91 6.64 6.93
N VAL A 11 -2.65 7.90 7.29
CA VAL A 11 -1.33 8.35 7.78
C VAL A 11 -0.85 7.49 8.97
N GLU A 12 -1.72 7.20 9.92
CA GLU A 12 -1.43 6.37 11.09
C GLU A 12 -1.20 4.91 10.69
N GLY A 13 -1.99 4.40 9.75
CA GLY A 13 -1.85 3.06 9.19
C GLY A 13 -0.51 2.87 8.48
N GLU A 14 -0.07 3.87 7.70
CA GLU A 14 1.25 3.91 7.07
C GLU A 14 2.37 3.93 8.10
N ALA A 15 2.29 4.84 9.08
CA ALA A 15 3.29 4.94 10.14
C ALA A 15 3.45 3.61 10.88
N THR A 16 2.33 2.96 11.19
CA THR A 16 2.29 1.65 11.85
C THR A 16 2.91 0.56 10.96
N ALA A 17 2.54 0.48 9.69
CA ALA A 17 3.09 -0.49 8.75
C ALA A 17 4.60 -0.32 8.55
N MET A 18 5.06 0.92 8.41
CA MET A 18 6.50 1.23 8.30
C MET A 18 7.26 0.86 9.57
N TYR A 19 6.69 1.16 10.74
CA TYR A 19 7.29 0.81 12.02
C TYR A 19 7.45 -0.71 12.17
N LEU A 20 6.38 -1.48 11.95
CA LEU A 20 6.42 -2.94 12.02
C LEU A 20 7.37 -3.54 10.97
N SER A 21 7.40 -2.99 9.75
CA SER A 21 8.35 -3.41 8.71
C SER A 21 9.80 -3.29 9.18
N ARG A 22 10.17 -2.21 9.89
CA ARG A 22 11.53 -2.03 10.43
C ARG A 22 11.86 -3.06 11.51
N LEU A 23 10.90 -3.47 12.32
CA LEU A 23 11.09 -4.48 13.36
C LEU A 23 11.18 -5.90 12.81
N ILE A 24 10.42 -6.21 11.75
CA ILE A 24 10.31 -7.58 11.21
C ILE A 24 11.40 -7.90 10.18
N LYS A 25 11.82 -6.93 9.35
CA LYS A 25 12.87 -7.14 8.33
C LYS A 25 14.16 -7.79 8.86
N PRO A 26 14.70 -7.41 10.04
CA PRO A 26 15.90 -8.05 10.61
C PRO A 26 15.74 -9.55 10.91
N LEU A 27 14.51 -10.05 11.06
CA LEU A 27 14.21 -11.46 11.30
C LEU A 27 14.32 -12.33 10.04
N GLY A 28 14.67 -11.74 8.89
CA GLY A 28 14.79 -12.44 7.61
C GLY A 28 13.44 -12.82 6.99
N VAL A 29 12.34 -12.21 7.43
CA VAL A 29 10.99 -12.46 6.92
C VAL A 29 10.63 -11.41 5.87
N LYS A 30 10.07 -11.85 4.75
CA LYS A 30 9.56 -10.96 3.70
C LYS A 30 8.39 -10.14 4.27
N VAL A 31 8.45 -8.82 4.11
CA VAL A 31 7.37 -7.91 4.48
C VAL A 31 6.86 -7.22 3.23
N THR A 32 5.55 -7.29 2.99
CA THR A 32 4.87 -6.64 1.86
C THR A 32 3.69 -5.82 2.34
N ARG A 33 3.18 -4.94 1.46
CA ARG A 33 2.07 -4.03 1.71
C ARG A 33 1.02 -4.27 0.64
N LEU A 34 -0.27 -4.16 1.00
CA LEU A 34 -1.34 -4.14 0.01
C LEU A 34 -1.13 -2.96 -0.94
N ALA A 35 -1.48 -3.15 -2.21
CA ALA A 35 -1.37 -2.10 -3.21
C ALA A 35 -2.36 -0.97 -2.93
N TYR A 36 -1.99 0.23 -3.36
CA TYR A 36 -2.85 1.42 -3.35
C TYR A 36 -3.23 1.72 -4.79
N GLY A 37 -4.48 2.11 -4.99
CA GLY A 37 -4.92 2.58 -6.28
C GLY A 37 -6.42 2.51 -6.45
N ILE A 38 -6.80 2.54 -7.71
CA ILE A 38 -8.20 2.64 -8.13
C ILE A 38 -8.84 1.24 -8.07
N PRO A 39 -9.99 1.09 -7.39
CA PRO A 39 -10.69 -0.18 -7.32
C PRO A 39 -11.23 -0.57 -8.70
N VAL A 40 -11.22 -1.88 -8.97
CA VAL A 40 -11.78 -2.44 -10.22
C VAL A 40 -13.26 -2.06 -10.34
N GLY A 41 -13.64 -1.57 -11.53
CA GLY A 41 -15.02 -1.17 -11.83
C GLY A 41 -15.40 0.23 -11.35
N SER A 42 -14.46 1.01 -10.82
CA SER A 42 -14.69 2.44 -10.54
C SER A 42 -14.37 3.31 -11.75
N ASN A 43 -14.99 4.50 -11.81
CA ASN A 43 -14.69 5.48 -12.84
C ASN A 43 -13.64 6.46 -12.33
N LEU A 44 -12.69 6.78 -13.21
CA LEU A 44 -11.59 7.71 -12.93
C LEU A 44 -12.10 9.08 -12.47
N GLU A 45 -13.20 9.55 -13.05
CA GLU A 45 -13.82 10.86 -12.76
C GLU A 45 -14.32 11.01 -11.32
N TYR A 46 -14.55 9.89 -10.63
CA TYR A 46 -15.02 9.87 -9.24
C TYR A 46 -13.91 9.49 -8.24
N ALA A 47 -12.70 9.22 -8.72
CA ALA A 47 -11.56 8.96 -7.85
C ALA A 47 -11.03 10.27 -7.25
N ASP A 48 -10.70 10.26 -5.97
CA ASP A 48 -10.03 11.39 -5.34
C ASP A 48 -8.56 11.50 -5.82
N GLU A 49 -8.01 12.71 -5.72
CA GLU A 49 -6.66 13.03 -6.19
C GLU A 49 -5.57 12.18 -5.52
N VAL A 50 -5.74 11.81 -4.25
CA VAL A 50 -4.75 11.01 -3.51
C VAL A 50 -4.74 9.57 -4.06
N THR A 51 -5.91 8.98 -4.27
CA THR A 51 -6.04 7.65 -4.88
C THR A 51 -5.46 7.62 -6.30
N LEU A 52 -5.75 8.64 -7.10
CA LEU A 52 -5.19 8.83 -8.44
C LEU A 52 -3.66 8.89 -8.43
N TYR A 53 -3.11 9.75 -7.56
CA TYR A 53 -1.67 9.89 -7.39
C TYR A 53 -1.01 8.55 -7.03
N ARG A 54 -1.59 7.81 -6.08
CA ARG A 54 -1.08 6.49 -5.67
C ARG A 54 -1.14 5.46 -6.79
N ALA A 55 -2.22 5.44 -7.58
CA ALA A 55 -2.34 4.54 -8.72
C ALA A 55 -1.29 4.84 -9.80
N LEU A 56 -0.99 6.12 -10.05
CA LEU A 56 0.04 6.56 -11.00
C LEU A 56 1.46 6.24 -10.52
N GLU A 57 1.72 6.42 -9.22
CA GLU A 57 2.99 6.08 -8.57
C GLU A 57 3.24 4.56 -8.60
N GLY A 58 2.19 3.76 -8.38
CA GLY A 58 2.24 2.29 -8.36
C GLY A 58 2.04 1.61 -9.71
N ARG A 59 2.04 2.34 -10.84
CA ARG A 59 1.82 1.75 -12.17
C ARG A 59 2.95 0.77 -12.53
N SER A 60 2.59 -0.33 -13.19
CA SER A 60 3.53 -1.31 -13.72
C SER A 60 3.51 -1.34 -15.24
N GLU A 61 4.59 -1.81 -15.85
CA GLU A 61 4.57 -2.22 -17.26
C GLU A 61 3.65 -3.44 -17.45
N LEU A 62 3.18 -3.63 -18.69
CA LEU A 62 2.35 -4.78 -19.09
C LEU A 62 3.21 -5.97 -19.47
#